data_AF-X1H554-F1
#
_entry.id   AF-X1H554-F1
#
_cell.length_a   1.000
_cell.length_b   1.000
_cell.length_c   1.000
_cell.angle_alpha   90.00
_cell.angle_beta   90.00
_cell.angle_gamma   90.00
#
_symmetry.space_group_name_H-M   'P 1'
#
loop_
_entity.id
_entity.type
_entity.pdbx_description
1 polymer ?
#
loop_
_entity_poly.entity_id
_entity_poly.type
_entity_poly.pdbx_seq_one_letter_code
_entity_poly.pdbx_strand_id
1 'polypeptide(L)' 'MLACEDPSYPPRLKQIYDYPPVLYVRGNLLSQDEPCLAVVGTRRPTIYGRQVTEEIVADLARSKITI' A
#
# COMPACT_ATOMS: atom_id res chain seq x y z
N MET A 1 0.80 6.32 -16.05
CA MET A 1 2.24 6.00 -15.99
C MET A 1 2.90 7.16 -15.29
N LEU A 2 3.74 6.91 -14.30
CA LEU A 2 4.46 7.93 -13.54
C LEU A 2 5.96 7.68 -13.70
N ALA A 3 6.70 8.68 -14.15
CA ALA A 3 8.17 8.65 -14.13
C ALA A 3 8.68 8.96 -12.72
N CYS A 4 9.92 8.60 -12.39
CA CYS A 4 10.47 8.87 -11.06
C CYS A 4 10.66 10.36 -10.77
N GLU A 5 10.55 11.25 -11.75
CA GLU A 5 10.53 12.71 -11.58
C GLU A 5 9.11 13.26 -11.38
N ASP A 6 8.07 12.47 -11.65
CA ASP A 6 6.67 12.89 -11.50
C ASP A 6 6.36 13.24 -10.03
N PRO A 7 5.72 14.38 -9.74
CA PRO A 7 5.32 14.74 -8.38
C PRO A 7 4.41 13.72 -7.69
N SER A 8 3.67 12.93 -8.47
CA SER A 8 2.75 11.90 -7.99
C SER A 8 3.45 10.55 -7.75
N TYR A 9 4.74 10.43 -8.09
CA TYR A 9 5.52 9.23 -7.82
C TYR A 9 5.75 9.08 -6.30
N PRO A 10 5.44 7.93 -5.68
CA PRO A 10 5.53 7.75 -4.24
C PRO A 10 6.94 8.04 -3.68
N PRO A 11 7.11 9.01 -2.77
CA PRO A 11 8.42 9.42 -2.29
C PRO A 11 9.14 8.29 -1.54
N ARG A 12 8.42 7.46 -0.78
CA ARG A 12 8.98 6.27 -0.11
C ARG A 12 9.57 5.27 -1.08
N LEU A 13 8.99 5.13 -2.26
CA LEU A 13 9.50 4.20 -3.27
C LEU A 13 10.85 4.68 -3.83
N LYS A 14 11.11 6.00 -3.89
CA LYS A 14 12.43 6.55 -4.28
C LYS A 14 13.53 6.30 -3.23
N GLN A 15 13.18 5.86 -2.02
CA GLN A 15 14.14 5.63 -0.94
C GLN A 15 14.75 4.22 -0.95
N ILE A 16 14.20 3.29 -1.73
CA ILE A 16 14.79 1.96 -1.88
C ILE A 16 15.97 1.99 -2.87
N TYR A 17 16.92 1.07 -2.70
CA TYR A 17 18.15 1.04 -3.48
C TYR A 17 17.92 0.96 -5.00
N ASP A 18 17.01 0.08 -5.44
CA ASP A 18 16.69 -0.16 -6.84
C ASP A 18 15.23 0.23 -7.12
N TYR A 19 14.94 1.53 -6.96
CA TYR A 19 13.59 2.03 -7.19
C TYR A 19 13.26 2.02 -8.69
N PRO A 20 12.02 1.69 -9.08
CA PRO A 20 11.66 1.59 -10.49
C PRO A 20 11.60 2.99 -11.14
N PRO A 21 12.22 3.22 -12.32
CA PRO A 21 12.17 4.52 -12.99
C PRO A 21 10.76 4.86 -13.51
N VAL A 22 9.91 3.86 -13.72
CA VAL A 22 8.54 4.01 -14.20
C VAL A 22 7.58 3.15 -13.38
N LEU A 23 6.46 3.74 -12.95
CA LEU A 23 5.36 3.06 -12.27
C LEU A 23 4.09 3.11 -13.12
N TYR A 24 3.52 1.95 -13.44
CA TYR A 24 2.20 1.85 -14.08
C TYR A 24 1.13 1.74 -13.00
N VAL A 25 0.26 2.76 -12.94
CA VAL A 25 -0.82 2.86 -11.96
C VAL A 25 -2.16 2.74 -12.68
N ARG A 26 -3.08 2.00 -12.10
CA ARG A 26 -4.50 1.98 -12.47
C ARG A 26 -5.30 2.54 -11.31
N GLY A 27 -6.12 3.56 -11.55
CA GLY A 27 -6.78 4.34 -10.50
C GLY A 27 -5.96 5.58 -10.13
N ASN A 28 -6.19 6.11 -8.92
CA ASN A 28 -5.57 7.35 -8.44
C ASN A 28 -4.71 7.07 -7.21
N LEU A 29 -3.53 7.70 -7.14
CA LEU A 29 -2.75 7.83 -5.91
C LEU A 29 -3.06 9.21 -5.32
N LEU A 30 -3.66 9.24 -4.15
CA LEU A 30 -4.05 10.48 -3.47
C LEU A 30 -3.05 10.77 -2.36
N SER A 31 -2.87 12.04 -2.01
CA SER A 31 -1.97 12.41 -0.90
C SER A 31 -2.39 11.81 0.44
N GLN A 32 -3.69 11.50 0.61
CA GLN A 32 -4.22 10.81 1.79
C GLN A 32 -3.81 9.32 1.87
N ASP A 33 -3.26 8.74 0.79
CA ASP A 33 -2.77 7.36 0.75
C ASP A 33 -1.33 7.22 1.24
N GLU A 34 -0.63 8.32 1.51
CA GLU A 34 0.74 8.32 2.05
C GLU A 34 0.87 7.58 3.40
N PRO A 35 -0.06 7.70 4.37
CA PRO A 35 -0.15 6.77 5.48
C PRO A 35 -0.69 5.42 5.00
N CYS A 36 0.21 4.56 4.53
CA CYS A 36 -0.13 3.19 4.12
C CYS A 36 0.59 2.12 4.93
N LEU A 37 -0.02 0.94 5.02
CA LEU A 37 0.51 -0.25 5.67
C LEU A 37 0.29 -1.49 4.78
N ALA A 38 1.39 -2.10 4.33
CA ALA A 38 1.32 -3.36 3.60
C ALA A 38 0.96 -4.53 4.53
N VAL A 39 -0.09 -5.28 4.18
CA VAL A 39 -0.49 -6.52 4.88
C VAL A 39 -0.18 -7.73 4.01
N VAL A 40 0.70 -8.60 4.49
CA VAL A 40 1.13 -9.82 3.78
C VAL A 40 0.96 -11.05 4.67
N GLY A 41 0.74 -12.21 4.05
CA GLY A 41 0.52 -13.46 4.77
C GLY A 41 0.55 -14.69 3.86
N THR A 42 0.28 -15.86 4.45
CA THR A 42 0.19 -17.13 3.70
C THR A 42 -0.95 -17.09 2.67
N ARG A 43 -0.73 -17.73 1.52
CA ARG A 43 -1.79 -17.96 0.50
C ARG A 43 -2.86 -18.96 0.95
N ARG A 44 -2.63 -19.68 2.04
CA ARG A 44 -3.56 -20.63 2.67
C ARG A 44 -3.75 -20.25 4.14
N PRO A 45 -4.50 -19.17 4.44
CA PRO A 45 -4.75 -18.76 5.81
C PRO A 45 -5.68 -19.76 6.51
N THR A 46 -5.54 -19.87 7.83
CA THR A 46 -6.57 -20.51 8.67
C THR A 46 -7.78 -19.59 8.79
N ILE A 47 -8.93 -20.14 9.20
CA ILE A 47 -10.14 -19.34 9.48
C ILE A 47 -9.83 -18.25 10.51
N TYR A 48 -9.12 -18.61 11.59
CA TYR A 48 -8.70 -17.66 12.62
C TYR A 48 -7.81 -16.55 12.06
N GLY A 49 -6.80 -16.89 11.26
CA GLY A 49 -5.90 -15.88 10.67
C GLY A 49 -6.64 -14.90 9.77
N ARG A 50 -7.64 -15.38 9.02
CA ARG A 50 -8.51 -14.52 8.21
C ARG A 50 -9.34 -13.57 9.08
N GLN A 51 -9.99 -14.08 10.14
CA GLN A 51 -10.82 -13.27 11.03
C GLN A 51 -10.02 -12.16 11.72
N VAL A 52 -8.87 -12.49 12.29
CA VAL A 52 -8.01 -11.50 12.95
C VAL A 52 -7.49 -10.46 11.96
N THR A 53 -7.15 -10.87 10.73
CA THR A 53 -6.73 -9.93 9.69
C THR A 53 -7.87 -8.99 9.30
N GLU A 54 -9.09 -9.50 9.13
CA GLU A 54 -10.28 -8.69 8.83
C GLU A 54 -10.56 -7.66 9.95
N GLU A 55 -10.44 -8.06 11.22
CA GLU A 55 -10.63 -7.17 12.38
C GLU A 55 -9.61 -6.03 12.40
N ILE A 56 -8.31 -6.36 12.33
CA ILE A 56 -7.22 -5.37 12.38
C ILE A 56 -7.30 -4.41 11.19
N VAL A 57 -7.46 -4.94 9.98
CA VAL A 57 -7.47 -4.15 8.75
C VAL A 57 -8.67 -3.21 8.70
N ALA A 58 -9.84 -3.65 9.18
CA ALA A 58 -11.03 -2.81 9.21
C ALA A 58 -10.83 -1.57 10.10
N ASP A 59 -10.20 -1.71 11.25
CA ASP A 59 -9.92 -0.58 12.16
C ASP A 59 -8.89 0.39 11.58
N LEU A 60 -7.83 -0.12 10.94
CA LEU A 60 -6.83 0.71 10.28
C LEU A 60 -7.43 1.48 9.10
N ALA A 61 -8.23 0.82 8.26
CA ALA A 61 -8.91 1.47 7.14
C ALA A 61 -9.90 2.55 7.62
N ARG A 62 -10.67 2.28 8.69
CA ARG A 62 -11.52 3.29 9.34
C ARG A 62 -10.74 4.49 9.86
N SER A 63 -9.49 4.25 10.27
CA SER A 63 -8.55 5.29 10.73
C SER A 63 -7.83 6.01 9.59
N LYS A 64 -8.26 5.80 8.33
CA LYS A 64 -7.69 6.41 7.12
C LYS A 64 -6.26 5.98 6.81
N ILE A 65 -5.89 4.76 7.18
CA ILE A 65 -4.66 4.11 6.72
C ILE A 65 -5.00 3.28 5.48
N THR A 66 -4.30 3.54 4.38
CA THR A 66 -4.44 2.75 3.15
C THR A 66 -3.72 1.40 3.31
N ILE A 67 -4.38 0.31 2.92
CA ILE A 67 -3.89 -1.07 3.12
C ILE A 67 -3.47 -1.67 1.79
#